data_AF-A0A7R8L529-F1
#
_entry.id   AF-A0A7R8L529-F1
#
_cell.length_a   1.000
_cell.length_b   1.000
_cell.length_c   1.000
_cell.angle_alpha   90.00
_cell.angle_beta   90.00
_cell.angle_gamma   90.00
#
_symmetry.space_group_name_H-M   'P 1'
#
loop_
_entity.id
_entity.type
_entity.pdbx_description
1 polymer ?
#
loop_
_entity_poly.entity_id
_entity_poly.type
_entity_poly.pdbx_seq_one_letter_code
_entity_poly.pdbx_strand_id
1 'polypeptide(L)'
;MSGSFESFSASALYCSSCRKPMAVQERLLLVLPGKEIYDYLCTGCGSSLGQREVPALPGDVPPFGTALPHSRRHGYRGRRGP
;
A
#
# COMPACT_ATOMS: atom_id res chain seq x y z
N MET A 1 -15.62 -29.48 4.13
CA MET A 1 -14.20 -29.08 4.08
C MET A 1 -14.16 -27.58 3.91
N SER A 2 -14.11 -26.85 5.03
CA SER A 2 -14.10 -25.38 5.09
C SER A 2 -12.72 -24.86 4.70
N GLY A 3 -12.63 -24.21 3.54
CA GLY A 3 -11.37 -23.75 2.95
C GLY A 3 -10.73 -22.63 3.76
N SER A 4 -9.74 -22.99 4.57
CA SER A 4 -8.78 -22.05 5.16
C SER A 4 -7.82 -21.61 4.06
N PHE A 5 -8.22 -20.61 3.25
CA PHE A 5 -7.26 -19.89 2.40
C PHE A 5 -6.42 -19.00 3.32
N GLU A 6 -5.37 -19.60 3.86
CA GLU A 6 -4.30 -18.93 4.58
C GLU A 6 -3.76 -17.80 3.68
N SER A 7 -3.67 -16.59 4.23
CA SER A 7 -3.20 -15.36 3.58
C SER A 7 -2.14 -15.61 2.50
N PHE A 8 -2.51 -15.44 1.22
CA PHE A 8 -1.63 -15.66 0.08
C PHE A 8 -0.60 -14.52 -0.01
N SER A 9 0.68 -14.85 0.24
CA SER A 9 1.80 -13.94 0.00
C SER A 9 2.39 -14.15 -1.41
N ALA A 10 3.06 -13.14 -1.94
CA ALA A 10 3.76 -13.29 -3.22
C ALA A 10 5.06 -14.08 -2.99
N SER A 11 5.14 -15.31 -3.52
CA SER A 11 6.37 -16.13 -3.40
C SER A 11 7.43 -15.81 -4.46
N ALA A 12 7.04 -15.18 -5.57
CA ALA A 12 7.95 -14.79 -6.66
C ALA A 12 7.53 -13.46 -7.29
N LEU A 13 8.51 -12.58 -7.55
CA LEU A 13 8.33 -11.30 -8.24
C LEU A 13 9.43 -11.08 -9.27
N TYR A 14 9.15 -10.24 -10.27
CA TYR A 14 10.17 -9.83 -11.22
C TYR A 14 11.18 -8.89 -10.56
N CYS A 15 12.46 -9.25 -10.63
CA CYS A 15 13.54 -8.40 -10.14
C CYS A 15 14.17 -7.64 -11.32
N SER A 16 14.15 -6.31 -11.28
CA SER A 16 14.80 -5.46 -12.29
C SER A 16 16.33 -5.62 -12.30
N SER A 17 16.94 -5.84 -11.13
CA SER A 17 18.38 -6.07 -10.98
C SER A 17 18.83 -7.41 -11.58
N CYS A 18 18.08 -8.50 -11.32
CA CYS A 18 18.36 -9.83 -11.87
C CYS A 18 17.75 -10.06 -13.26
N ARG A 19 16.87 -9.16 -13.72
CA ARG A 19 16.10 -9.20 -14.97
C ARG A 19 15.30 -10.48 -15.20
N LYS A 20 14.87 -11.15 -14.11
CA LYS A 20 14.13 -12.41 -14.16
C LYS A 20 13.17 -12.53 -12.99
N PRO A 21 12.13 -13.39 -13.07
CA PRO A 21 11.32 -13.75 -11.91
C PRO A 21 12.20 -14.43 -10.87
N MET A 22 12.20 -13.87 -9.66
CA MET A 22 13.00 -14.32 -8.53
C MET A 22 12.09 -14.64 -7.36
N ALA A 23 12.46 -15.67 -6.60
CA ALA A 23 11.84 -15.94 -5.31
C ALA A 23 12.09 -14.74 -4.38
N VAL A 24 11.06 -14.35 -3.64
CA VAL A 24 11.14 -13.23 -2.69
C VAL A 24 10.95 -13.71 -1.27
N GLN A 25 11.57 -12.98 -0.34
CA GLN A 25 11.33 -13.13 1.09
C GLN A 25 10.64 -11.87 1.60
N GLU A 26 9.58 -12.06 2.38
CA GLU A 26 8.94 -10.98 3.12
C GLU A 26 9.76 -10.66 4.38
N ARG A 27 10.11 -9.39 4.56
CA ARG A 27 10.74 -8.91 5.79
C ARG A 27 9.93 -7.77 6.36
N LEU A 28 9.67 -7.80 7.66
CA LEU A 28 9.01 -6.71 8.35
C LEU A 28 9.89 -5.46 8.25
N LEU A 29 9.39 -4.44 7.59
CA LEU A 29 10.07 -3.16 7.40
C LEU A 29 9.69 -2.19 8.52
N LEU A 30 8.40 -2.09 8.84
CA LEU A 30 7.89 -1.12 9.81
C LEU A 30 6.60 -1.60 10.46
N VAL A 31 6.47 -1.35 11.77
CA VAL A 31 5.21 -1.56 12.52
C VAL A 31 4.60 -0.20 12.80
N LEU A 32 3.34 -0.01 12.42
CA LEU A 32 2.54 1.17 12.74
C LEU A 32 1.35 0.80 13.64
N PRO A 33 0.78 1.78 14.36
CA PRO A 33 -0.49 1.58 15.07
C PRO A 33 -1.61 1.33 14.04
N GLY A 34 -1.94 0.06 13.79
CA GLY A 34 -3.01 -0.39 12.89
C GLY A 34 -2.54 -1.21 11.68
N LYS A 35 -1.26 -1.13 11.30
CA LYS A 35 -0.74 -1.92 10.17
C LYS A 35 0.75 -2.23 10.29
N GLU A 36 1.14 -3.35 9.70
CA GLU A 36 2.51 -3.79 9.53
C GLU A 36 2.89 -3.67 8.05
N ILE A 37 4.04 -3.08 7.78
CA ILE A 37 4.58 -2.93 6.44
C ILE A 37 5.71 -3.93 6.29
N TYR A 38 5.56 -4.81 5.31
CA TYR A 38 6.57 -5.78 4.89
C TYR A 38 7.18 -5.33 3.57
N ASP A 39 8.46 -5.60 3.41
CA ASP A 39 9.23 -5.39 2.19
C ASP A 39 9.55 -6.75 1.56
N TYR A 40 9.35 -6.86 0.25
CA TYR A 40 9.69 -8.04 -0.53
C TYR A 40 11.12 -7.90 -1.03
N LEU A 41 12.02 -8.70 -0.47
CA LEU A 41 13.41 -8.71 -0.90
C LEU A 41 13.67 -9.85 -1.87
N CYS A 42 14.37 -9.54 -2.97
CA CYS A 42 14.89 -10.54 -3.88
C CYS A 42 15.88 -11.45 -3.13
N THR A 43 15.65 -12.77 -3.15
CA THR A 43 16.58 -13.73 -2.51
C THR A 43 17.95 -13.78 -3.18
N GLY A 44 18.05 -13.41 -4.46
CA GLY A 44 19.32 -13.46 -5.20
C GLY A 44 20.20 -12.22 -5.03
N CYS A 45 19.61 -11.02 -5.02
CA CYS A 45 20.37 -9.77 -4.97
C CYS A 45 20.02 -8.85 -3.79
N GLY A 46 19.01 -9.18 -2.98
CA GLY A 46 18.60 -8.41 -1.82
C GLY A 46 17.87 -7.10 -2.11
N SER A 47 17.57 -6.79 -3.38
CA SER A 47 16.86 -5.56 -3.73
C SER A 47 15.39 -5.62 -3.28
N SER A 48 14.88 -4.52 -2.74
CA SER A 48 13.44 -4.32 -2.53
C SER A 48 12.71 -4.35 -3.87
N LEU A 49 11.75 -5.27 -4.00
CA LEU A 49 10.91 -5.45 -5.19
C LEU A 49 9.51 -4.86 -5.01
N GLY A 50 9.13 -4.52 -3.78
CA GLY A 50 7.85 -3.92 -3.46
C GLY A 50 7.49 -4.08 -1.99
N GLN A 51 6.42 -3.42 -1.56
CA GLN A 51 5.96 -3.44 -0.17
C GLN A 51 4.54 -4.00 -0.06
N ARG A 52 4.24 -4.64 1.06
CA ARG A 52 2.92 -5.16 1.41
C ARG A 52 2.50 -4.61 2.77
N GLU A 53 1.27 -4.12 2.85
CA GLU A 53 0.68 -3.68 4.11
C GLU A 53 -0.27 -4.76 4.63
N VAL A 54 -0.13 -5.13 5.91
CA VAL A 54 -1.00 -6.08 6.60
C VAL A 54 -1.66 -5.35 7.76
N PRO A 55 -3.00 -5.33 7.86
CA PRO A 55 -3.66 -4.76 9.04
C PRO A 55 -3.30 -5.59 10.27
N ALA A 56 -2.86 -4.91 11.35
CA ALA A 56 -2.41 -5.56 12.57
C ALA A 56 -3.57 -6.28 13.31
N LEU A 57 -4.81 -5.82 13.09
CA LEU A 57 -6.04 -6.39 13.61
C LEU A 57 -7.13 -6.36 12.53
N PRO A 58 -8.03 -7.36 12.47
CA PRO A 58 -9.19 -7.36 11.59
C PRO A 58 -10.22 -6.34 12.10
N GLY A 59 -10.01 -5.05 11.78
CA GLY A 59 -10.88 -3.97 12.22
C GLY A 59 -10.27 -2.57 12.12
N ASP A 60 -8.93 -2.47 12.07
CA ASP A 60 -8.22 -1.19 11.90
C ASP A 60 -8.13 -0.81 10.41
N VAL A 61 -9.27 -0.49 9.80
CA VAL A 61 -9.29 0.30 8.57
C VAL A 61 -9.07 1.77 8.97
N PRO A 62 -7.92 2.39 8.64
CA PRO A 62 -7.74 3.80 8.93
C PRO A 62 -8.76 4.62 8.11
N PRO A 63 -9.31 5.72 8.65
CA PRO A 63 -10.38 6.50 8.02
C PRO A 63 -9.92 7.34 6.81
N PHE A 64 -8.76 7.07 6.20
CA PHE A 64 -8.22 7.83 5.07
C PHE A 64 -8.88 7.48 3.72
N GLY A 65 -10.18 7.18 3.76
CA GLY A 65 -11.03 6.93 2.59
C GLY A 65 -12.12 7.98 2.36
N THR A 66 -12.29 8.98 3.23
CA THR A 66 -13.19 10.11 2.93
C THR A 66 -12.44 11.15 2.13
N ALA A 67 -12.48 11.01 0.80
CA ALA A 67 -12.30 12.15 -0.09
C ALA A 67 -13.23 13.26 0.40
N LEU A 68 -12.67 14.34 0.97
CA LEU A 68 -13.46 15.52 1.29
C LEU A 68 -14.10 16.02 -0.01
N PRO A 69 -15.43 16.18 -0.08
CA PRO A 69 -16.04 16.85 -1.22
C PRO A 69 -15.48 18.28 -1.25
N HIS A 70 -14.88 18.67 -2.38
CA HIS A 70 -14.40 20.03 -2.61
C HIS A 70 -15.57 20.99 -2.44
N SER A 71 -15.65 21.63 -1.28
CA SER A 71 -16.63 22.66 -0.99
C SER A 71 -16.30 23.89 -1.83
N ARG A 72 -17.20 24.13 -2.79
CA ARG A 72 -17.37 25.32 -3.61
C ARG A 72 -16.78 26.59 -2.98
N ARG A 73 -15.85 27.24 -3.68
CA ARG A 73 -15.70 28.71 -3.59
C ARG A 73 -16.50 29.36 -4.71
N HIS A 74 -17.77 29.64 -4.40
CA HIS A 74 -18.48 30.74 -5.04
C HIS A 74 -17.98 32.06 -4.44
N GLY A 75 -17.70 33.04 -5.30
CA GLY A 75 -17.64 34.44 -4.93
C GLY A 75 -16.39 35.14 -5.44
N TYR A 76 -16.52 35.97 -6.47
CA TYR A 76 -16.65 37.40 -6.22
C TYR A 76 -17.40 38.10 -7.36
N ARG A 77 -18.29 38.97 -6.91
CA ARG A 77 -19.24 39.81 -7.63
C ARG A 77 -18.64 41.21 -7.67
N GLY A 78 -18.46 41.80 -8.84
CA GLY A 78 -18.17 43.23 -9.03
C GLY A 78 -18.29 43.56 -10.51
N ARG A 79 -19.44 44.01 -11.04
CA ARG A 79 -20.08 45.34 -10.95
C ARG A 79 -19.11 46.52 -11.20
N ARG A 80 -19.32 47.18 -12.36
CA ARG A 80 -19.26 48.63 -12.70
C ARG A 80 -17.90 49.33 -12.52
N GLY A 81 -17.36 50.13 -13.43
CA GLY A 81 -17.77 50.81 -14.69
C GLY A 81 -16.50 51.53 -15.21
N PRO A 82 -16.51 52.73 -15.83
CA PRO A 82 -17.56 53.42 -16.58
C PRO A 82 -17.50 53.14 -18.10
#